data_AF-A0A2H0MJA4-F1
#
_entry.id   AF-A0A2H0MJA4-F1
#
_cell.length_a   1.000
_cell.length_b   1.000
_cell.length_c   1.000
_cell.angle_alpha   90.00
_cell.angle_beta   90.00
_cell.angle_gamma   90.00
#
_symmetry.space_group_name_H-M   'P 1'
#
loop_
_entity.id
_entity.type
_entity.pdbx_description
1 polymer ?
#
loop_
_entity_poly.entity_id
_entity_poly.type
_entity_poly.pdbx_seq_one_letter_code
_entity_poly.pdbx_strand_id
1 'polypeptide(L)' 'DVLYYCEKGREADAKRGFSATIPSLEFFSEYFGVSYPYEKYAQVAAAEFPGGMENTTCTTQTDACLMSER' A
#
# COMPACT_ATOMS: atom_id res chain seq x y z
N ASP A 1 4.58 -9.25 6.95
CA ASP A 1 3.75 -9.38 5.72
C ASP A 1 3.22 -8.06 5.19
N VAL A 2 3.08 -7.94 3.86
CA VAL A 2 2.45 -6.79 3.19
C VAL A 2 1.16 -7.24 2.49
N LEU A 3 0.05 -6.57 2.78
CA LEU A 3 -1.28 -6.92 2.28
C LEU A 3 -1.88 -5.76 1.48
N TYR A 4 -2.57 -6.09 0.38
CA TYR A 4 -3.30 -5.12 -0.43
C TYR A 4 -4.78 -5.48 -0.47
N TYR A 5 -5.63 -4.51 -0.13
CA TYR A 5 -7.08 -4.60 -0.22
C TYR A 5 -7.59 -3.61 -1.26
N CYS A 6 -8.54 -4.06 -2.06
CA CYS A 6 -9.18 -3.27 -3.10
C CYS A 6 -10.56 -3.86 -3.40
N GLU A 7 -11.27 -3.23 -4.34
CA GLU A 7 -12.47 -3.84 -4.91
C GLU A 7 -12.16 -5.20 -5.53
N LYS A 8 -13.10 -6.13 -5.40
CA LYS A 8 -12.99 -7.49 -5.94
C LYS A 8 -12.77 -7.45 -7.46
N GLY A 9 -11.79 -8.21 -7.94
CA GLY A 9 -11.42 -8.27 -9.36
C GLY A 9 -10.39 -7.22 -9.79
N ARG A 10 -9.97 -6.32 -8.89
CA ARG A 10 -8.93 -5.31 -9.13
C ARG A 10 -7.59 -5.67 -8.45
N GLU A 11 -7.41 -6.90 -7.97
CA GLU A 11 -6.25 -7.30 -7.17
C GLU A 11 -4.92 -7.13 -7.93
N ALA A 12 -4.93 -7.36 -9.24
CA ALA A 12 -3.76 -7.12 -10.09
C ALA A 12 -3.43 -5.62 -10.21
N ASP A 13 -4.46 -4.76 -10.27
CA ASP A 13 -4.28 -3.31 -10.32
C ASP A 13 -3.76 -2.76 -9.00
N ALA A 14 -4.22 -3.30 -7.86
CA ALA A 14 -3.70 -2.94 -6.54
C ALA A 14 -2.24 -3.36 -6.39
N LYS A 15 -1.86 -4.56 -6.85
CA LYS A 15 -0.46 -5.01 -6.87
C LYS A 15 0.43 -4.09 -7.70
N ARG A 16 -0.06 -3.60 -8.85
CA ARG A 16 0.68 -2.63 -9.69
C ARG A 16 0.77 -1.26 -9.03
N GLY A 17 -0.37 -0.69 -8.62
CA GLY A 17 -0.45 0.63 -8.02
C GLY A 17 0.36 0.76 -6.72
N PHE A 18 0.37 -0.29 -5.91
CA PHE A 18 1.13 -0.35 -4.65
C PHE A 18 2.48 -1.05 -4.77
N SER A 19 3.00 -1.24 -5.98
CA SER A 19 4.26 -1.97 -6.22
C SER A 19 5.47 -1.39 -5.48
N ALA A 20 5.46 -0.08 -5.20
CA ALA A 20 6.54 0.59 -4.47
C ALA A 20 6.55 0.31 -2.95
N THR A 21 5.50 -0.30 -2.37
CA THR A 21 5.37 -0.46 -0.91
C THR A 21 6.52 -1.22 -0.29
N ILE A 22 6.84 -2.39 -0.84
CA ILE A 22 7.91 -3.26 -0.31
C ILE A 22 9.27 -2.56 -0.47
N PRO A 23 9.65 -2.05 -1.67
CA PRO A 23 10.89 -1.28 -1.84
C PRO A 23 10.99 -0.07 -0.90
N SER A 24 9.89 0.64 -0.65
CA SER A 24 9.88 1.77 0.28
C SER A 24 10.13 1.32 1.72
N LEU A 25 9.47 0.26 2.19
CA LEU A 25 9.70 -0.28 3.53
C LEU A 25 11.16 -0.74 3.72
N GLU A 26 11.72 -1.42 2.72
CA GLU A 26 13.12 -1.86 2.72
C GLU A 26 14.08 -0.67 2.75
N PHE A 27 13.91 0.28 1.83
CA PHE A 27 14.74 1.48 1.73
C PHE A 27 14.73 2.30 3.02
N PHE A 28 13.55 2.59 3.58
CA PHE A 28 13.46 3.39 4.80
C PHE A 28 14.00 2.65 6.02
N SER A 29 13.82 1.32 6.08
CA SER A 29 14.40 0.52 7.16
C SER A 29 15.93 0.57 7.13
N GLU A 30 16.54 0.47 5.94
CA GLU A 30 17.99 0.62 5.76
C GLU A 30 18.45 2.04 6.06
N TYR A 31 17.79 3.04 5.48
CA TYR A 31 18.17 4.45 5.57
C TYR A 31 18.14 4.98 7.01
N PHE A 32 17.12 4.62 7.78
CA PHE A 32 17.00 5.05 9.18
C PHE A 32 17.66 4.08 10.18
N GLY A 33 18.06 2.88 9.74
CA GLY A 33 18.61 1.84 10.61
C GLY A 33 17.60 1.26 11.60
N VAL A 34 16.30 1.37 11.30
CA VAL A 34 15.20 0.89 12.15
C VAL A 34 14.28 0.01 11.32
N SER A 35 14.20 -1.27 11.67
CA SER A 35 13.25 -2.19 11.04
C SER A 35 11.80 -1.76 11.31
N TYR A 36 10.93 -1.95 10.33
CA TYR A 36 9.49 -1.79 10.55
C TYR A 36 9.02 -2.61 11.77
N PRO A 37 8.39 -1.99 12.79
CA PRO A 37 8.27 -2.61 14.11
C PRO A 37 7.04 -3.52 14.27
N TYR A 38 6.18 -3.62 13.25
CA TYR A 38 4.95 -4.40 13.32
C TYR A 38 5.05 -5.64 12.42
N GLU A 39 4.33 -6.70 12.80
CA GLU A 39 4.30 -7.98 12.08
C GLU A 39 3.79 -7.85 10.64
N LYS A 40 2.89 -6.88 10.40
CA LYS A 40 2.27 -6.65 9.09
C LYS A 40 2.02 -5.18 8.79
N TYR A 41 1.96 -4.89 7.50
CA TYR A 41 1.53 -3.61 6.94
C TYR A 41 0.50 -3.86 5.84
N ALA A 42 -0.52 -3.01 5.76
CA ALA A 42 -1.56 -3.10 4.75
C ALA A 42 -1.69 -1.79 3.97
N GLN A 43 -2.14 -1.90 2.72
CA GLN A 43 -2.73 -0.77 2.00
C GLN A 43 -4.14 -1.12 1.54
N VAL A 44 -5.03 -0.15 1.60
CA VAL A 44 -6.42 -0.27 1.14
C VAL A 44 -6.67 0.79 0.07
N ALA A 45 -7.10 0.37 -1.11
CA ALA A 45 -7.69 1.25 -2.12
C ALA A 45 -9.19 1.36 -1.84
N ALA A 46 -9.62 2.47 -1.24
CA ALA A 46 -10.99 2.71 -0.83
C ALA A 46 -11.75 3.55 -1.87
N ALA A 47 -12.91 3.05 -2.31
CA ALA A 47 -13.80 3.76 -3.21
C ALA A 47 -14.34 5.03 -2.54
N GLU A 48 -14.46 6.12 -3.32
CA GLU A 48 -14.93 7.43 -2.84
C GLU A 48 -14.13 8.00 -1.65
N PHE A 49 -12.86 7.56 -1.48
CA PHE A 49 -11.95 8.10 -0.49
C PHE A 49 -11.00 9.12 -1.14
N PRO A 50 -11.19 10.44 -0.91
CA PRO A 50 -10.33 11.44 -1.50
C PRO A 50 -8.97 11.50 -0.81
N GLY A 51 -7.89 11.21 -1.56
CA GLY A 51 -6.51 11.36 -1.08
C GLY A 51 -5.97 10.10 -0.40
N GLY A 52 -5.32 10.29 0.75
CA GLY A 52 -4.60 9.27 1.48
C GLY A 52 -4.61 9.52 2.99
N MET A 53 -4.54 8.44 3.76
CA MET A 53 -4.46 8.49 5.22
C MET A 53 -3.47 7.44 5.74
N GLU A 54 -2.47 7.90 6.46
CA GLU A 54 -1.34 7.14 6.99
C GLU A 54 -1.65 6.43 8.32
N ASN A 55 -2.76 5.71 8.41
CA ASN A 55 -3.10 5.00 9.64
C ASN A 55 -2.02 3.94 9.97
N THR A 56 -1.67 3.83 11.25
CA THR A 56 -0.64 2.91 11.73
C THR A 56 -0.96 1.48 11.30
N THR A 57 0.00 0.84 10.63
CA THR A 57 -0.08 -0.50 10.01
C THR A 57 -1.02 -0.64 8.80
N CYS A 58 -1.75 0.40 8.40
CA CYS A 58 -2.70 0.32 7.29
C CYS A 58 -2.88 1.69 6.61
N THR A 59 -2.22 1.93 5.49
CA THR A 59 -2.44 3.17 4.74
C THR A 59 -3.69 3.05 3.86
N THR A 60 -4.63 3.96 4.03
CA THR A 60 -5.84 4.04 3.20
C THR A 60 -5.58 5.03 2.08
N GLN A 61 -5.80 4.63 0.84
CA GLN A 61 -5.60 5.43 -0.36
C GLN A 61 -6.89 5.48 -1.18
N THR A 62 -7.02 6.52 -1.99
CA THR A 62 -8.02 6.56 -3.06
C THR A 62 -7.91 5.35 -3.99
N ASP A 63 -9.04 4.86 -4.46
CA ASP A 63 -9.15 3.88 -5.54
C ASP A 63 -8.52 4.33 -6.87
N ALA A 64 -8.28 5.64 -7.05
CA ALA A 64 -7.51 6.17 -8.18
C ALA A 64 -6.04 5.71 -8.19
N CYS A 65 -5.52 5.16 -7.09
CA CYS A 65 -4.19 4.55 -7.06
C CYS A 65 -4.13 3.19 -7.79
N LEU A 66 -5.27 2.58 -8.13
CA LEU A 66 -5.31 1.32 -8.86
C LEU A 66 -4.87 1.51 -10.31
N MET A 67 -3.85 0.77 -10.76
CA MET A 67 -3.30 0.90 -12.11
C MET A 67 -3.63 -0.30 -13.00
N SER A 68 -4.24 -0.01 -14.15
CA SER A 68 -4.49 -1.02 -15.20
C SER A 68 -3.18 -1.46 -15.88
N GLU A 69 -3.24 -2.44 -16.78
CA GLU A 69 -2.07 -2.92 -17.55
C GLU A 69 -1.61 -1.97 -18.66
N ARG A 70 -2.32 -0.87 -18.89
CA ARG A 70 -2.02 0.15 -19.88
C ARG A 70 -1.73 1.50 -19.24
#